data_AF-A0A151AG13-F1
#
_entry.id   AF-A0A151AG13-F1
#
_cell.length_a   1.000
_cell.length_b   1.000
_cell.length_c   1.000
_cell.angle_alpha   90.00
_cell.angle_beta   90.00
_cell.angle_gamma   90.00
#
_symmetry.space_group_name_H-M   'P 1'
#
loop_
_entity.id
_entity.type
_entity.pdbx_description
1 polymer ?
#
loop_
_entity_poly.entity_id
_entity_poly.type
_entity_poly.pdbx_seq_one_letter_code
_entity_poly.pdbx_strand_id
1 'polypeptide(L)'
;MASIADLRRPEYTGRNRCWPCTVLNTVVLLGCCLVLAVLSFPLSLGLLLAGAGAIWLRGYLVPRTPALTARMRGALGRGPDRPLTGSIAPDDTDDDLGERTLTTLLEAGVIRPEGERLHLDERFGDDWRGEMERLRTLPTGRLIEATAAATRETEVELLDADRPLVVLTGPDGGEAWVSRPVTIAEVAAEGTLATHVPTMSHRDRIAAARALRSFLDRCPICETRTEEVKPNRCCGGVRDPADLSGTVLVCPTCNEALYRFDDG
;
A
#
# COMPACT_ATOMS: atom_id res chain seq x y z
N MET A 1 -6.37 -39.52 13.62
CA MET A 1 -5.37 -39.58 12.52
C MET A 1 -5.60 -38.35 11.65
N ALA A 2 -4.68 -37.38 11.69
CA ALA A 2 -4.81 -36.18 10.84
C ALA A 2 -4.74 -36.61 9.37
N SER A 3 -5.71 -36.19 8.57
CA SER A 3 -5.70 -36.46 7.13
C SER A 3 -4.65 -35.55 6.47
N ILE A 4 -4.14 -35.95 5.29
CA ILE A 4 -3.25 -35.08 4.49
C ILE A 4 -3.91 -33.71 4.20
N ALA A 5 -5.24 -33.66 4.16
CA ALA A 5 -6.00 -32.43 4.00
C ALA A 5 -5.89 -31.50 5.23
N ASP A 6 -5.88 -32.03 6.46
CA ASP A 6 -5.76 -31.22 7.69
C ASP A 6 -4.37 -30.59 7.87
N LEU A 7 -3.34 -31.22 7.30
CA LEU A 7 -1.97 -30.72 7.38
C LEU A 7 -1.67 -29.66 6.31
N ARG A 8 -2.50 -29.60 5.26
CA ARG A 8 -2.35 -28.67 4.15
C ARG A 8 -2.92 -27.31 4.55
N ARG A 9 -2.13 -26.26 4.37
CA ARG A 9 -2.63 -24.89 4.57
C ARG A 9 -2.84 -24.21 3.21
N PRO A 10 -4.07 -24.16 2.69
CA PRO A 10 -4.35 -23.53 1.39
C PRO A 10 -4.03 -22.03 1.40
N GLU A 11 -4.03 -21.41 2.58
CA GLU A 11 -3.56 -20.05 2.85
C GLU A 11 -2.12 -19.78 2.38
N TYR A 12 -1.26 -20.82 2.32
CA TYR A 12 0.19 -20.68 2.05
C TYR A 12 0.69 -21.55 0.88
N THR A 13 -0.22 -22.18 0.12
CA THR A 13 0.12 -23.10 -0.99
C THR A 13 -0.63 -22.72 -2.27
N GLY A 14 -0.20 -23.22 -3.43
CA GLY A 14 -0.79 -22.87 -4.73
C GLY A 14 -0.49 -21.42 -5.14
N ARG A 15 -1.53 -20.64 -5.50
CA ARG A 15 -1.41 -19.22 -5.91
C ARG A 15 -0.96 -18.29 -4.77
N ASN A 16 -1.18 -18.69 -3.52
CA ASN A 16 -0.79 -17.93 -2.32
C ASN A 16 0.64 -18.28 -1.85
N ARG A 17 1.41 -19.03 -2.65
CA ARG A 17 2.77 -19.44 -2.30
C ARG A 17 3.74 -18.26 -2.46
N CYS A 18 4.39 -17.88 -1.36
CA CYS A 18 5.52 -16.96 -1.40
C CYS A 18 6.77 -17.68 -1.93
N TRP A 19 7.13 -17.44 -3.19
CA TRP A 19 8.35 -17.99 -3.81
C TRP A 19 9.63 -17.67 -3.02
N PRO A 20 9.87 -16.41 -2.58
CA PRO A 20 11.03 -16.08 -1.75
C PRO A 20 11.15 -16.91 -0.46
N CYS A 21 10.04 -17.12 0.25
CA CYS A 21 10.04 -17.93 1.46
C CYS A 21 10.22 -19.42 1.18
N THR A 22 9.73 -19.91 0.05
CA THR A 22 9.98 -21.29 -0.39
C THR A 22 11.46 -21.51 -0.66
N VAL A 23 12.10 -20.57 -1.35
CA VAL A 23 13.54 -20.61 -1.64
C VAL A 23 14.35 -20.57 -0.34
N LEU A 24 14.09 -19.62 0.56
CA LEU A 24 14.82 -19.52 1.82
C LEU A 24 14.67 -20.79 2.69
N ASN A 25 13.45 -21.30 2.86
CA ASN A 25 13.21 -22.54 3.61
C ASN A 25 13.93 -23.73 2.98
N THR A 26 13.99 -23.78 1.64
CA THR A 26 14.72 -24.84 0.93
C THR A 26 16.23 -24.72 1.16
N VAL A 27 16.79 -23.51 1.08
CA VAL A 27 18.22 -23.27 1.36
C VAL A 27 18.58 -23.67 2.79
N VAL A 28 17.77 -23.28 3.78
CA VAL A 28 17.96 -23.66 5.19
C VAL A 28 17.89 -25.18 5.36
N LEU A 29 16.90 -25.84 4.74
CA LEU A 29 16.78 -27.31 4.78
C LEU A 29 18.04 -27.98 4.23
N LEU A 30 18.48 -27.56 3.05
CA LEU A 30 19.66 -28.12 2.39
C LEU A 30 20.92 -27.90 3.22
N GLY A 31 21.09 -26.73 3.84
CA GLY A 31 22.20 -26.45 4.75
C GLY A 31 22.21 -27.38 5.96
N CYS A 32 21.06 -27.57 6.62
CA CYS A 32 20.94 -28.51 7.73
C CYS A 32 21.22 -29.96 7.31
N CYS A 33 20.71 -30.39 6.15
CA CYS A 33 20.98 -31.72 5.60
C CYS A 33 22.46 -31.93 5.30
N LEU A 34 23.17 -30.91 4.79
CA LEU A 34 24.61 -31.01 4.51
C LEU A 34 25.41 -31.23 5.80
N VAL A 35 25.11 -30.48 6.86
CA VAL A 35 25.76 -30.63 8.17
C VAL A 35 25.47 -32.01 8.77
N LEU A 36 24.21 -32.46 8.73
CA LEU A 36 23.81 -33.78 9.24
C LEU A 36 24.38 -34.94 8.44
N ALA A 37 24.61 -34.79 7.13
CA ALA A 37 25.16 -35.84 6.28
C ALA A 37 26.58 -36.24 6.71
N VAL A 38 27.36 -35.31 7.28
CA VAL A 38 28.69 -35.58 7.84
C VAL A 38 28.62 -36.48 9.08
N LEU A 39 27.53 -36.41 9.83
CA LEU A 39 27.31 -37.18 11.06
C LEU A 39 26.59 -38.52 10.79
N SER A 40 25.57 -38.50 9.92
CA SER A 40 24.74 -39.65 9.60
C SER A 40 23.90 -39.42 8.35
N PHE A 41 24.19 -40.18 7.30
CA PHE A 41 23.41 -40.18 6.07
C PHE A 41 21.91 -40.50 6.27
N PRO A 42 21.49 -41.56 6.99
CA PRO A 42 20.07 -41.87 7.13
C PRO A 42 19.28 -40.78 7.88
N LEU A 43 19.89 -40.12 8.88
CA LEU A 43 19.27 -38.99 9.57
C LEU A 43 19.09 -37.78 8.64
N SER A 44 20.09 -37.48 7.80
CA SER A 44 20.00 -36.40 6.81
C SER A 44 18.89 -36.65 5.79
N LEU A 45 18.76 -37.88 5.28
CA LEU A 45 17.69 -38.26 4.36
C LEU A 45 16.30 -38.14 5.01
N GLY A 46 16.16 -38.57 6.27
CA GLY A 46 14.93 -38.42 7.04
C GLY A 46 14.52 -36.94 7.21
N LEU A 47 15.48 -36.07 7.54
CA LEU A 47 15.24 -34.64 7.65
C LEU A 47 14.83 -34.02 6.31
N LEU A 48 15.49 -34.42 5.21
CA LEU A 48 15.17 -33.91 3.87
C LEU A 48 13.73 -34.25 3.47
N LEU A 49 13.32 -35.51 3.65
CA LEU A 49 11.96 -35.95 3.31
C LEU A 49 10.89 -35.28 4.18
N ALA A 50 11.13 -35.21 5.49
CA ALA A 50 10.22 -34.54 6.41
C ALA A 50 10.13 -33.03 6.13
N GLY A 51 11.26 -32.38 5.86
CA GLY A 51 11.34 -30.96 5.56
C GLY A 51 10.73 -30.59 4.21
N ALA A 52 11.00 -31.37 3.17
CA ALA A 52 10.37 -31.21 1.87
C ALA A 52 8.85 -31.40 1.95
N GLY A 53 8.40 -32.41 2.72
CA GLY A 53 6.98 -32.62 3.02
C GLY A 53 6.33 -31.43 3.74
N ALA A 54 7.02 -30.85 4.73
CA ALA A 54 6.54 -29.66 5.44
C ALA A 54 6.45 -28.43 4.51
N ILE A 55 7.45 -28.19 3.66
CA ILE A 55 7.42 -27.10 2.66
C ILE A 55 6.31 -27.34 1.63
N TRP A 56 6.10 -28.58 1.19
CA TRP A 56 5.08 -28.90 0.20
C TRP A 56 3.65 -28.75 0.75
N LEU A 57 3.40 -29.22 1.97
CA LEU A 57 2.07 -29.17 2.61
C LEU A 57 1.73 -27.80 3.21
N ARG A 58 2.72 -27.10 3.77
CA ARG A 58 2.49 -25.89 4.58
C ARG A 58 3.12 -24.62 4.02
N GLY A 59 4.06 -24.72 3.07
CA GLY A 59 4.77 -23.58 2.51
C GLY A 59 5.93 -23.05 3.38
N TYR A 60 6.20 -23.66 4.54
CA TYR A 60 7.30 -23.26 5.43
C TYR A 60 7.89 -24.45 6.20
N LEU A 61 9.21 -24.42 6.44
CA LEU A 61 9.96 -25.43 7.21
C LEU A 61 9.97 -25.11 8.72
N VAL A 62 10.13 -23.83 9.07
CA VAL A 62 10.19 -23.35 10.46
C VAL A 62 9.03 -22.37 10.70
N PRO A 63 8.15 -22.62 11.70
CA PRO A 63 7.13 -21.66 12.10
C PRO A 63 7.79 -20.33 12.48
N ARG A 64 7.27 -19.18 12.00
CA ARG A 64 7.83 -17.83 12.19
C ARG A 64 9.09 -17.46 11.39
N THR A 65 9.50 -18.22 10.36
CA THR A 65 10.42 -17.69 9.32
C THR A 65 10.03 -16.30 8.78
N PRO A 66 8.74 -15.91 8.68
CA PRO A 66 8.37 -14.53 8.37
C PRO A 66 8.92 -13.49 9.34
N ALA A 67 8.87 -13.76 10.65
CA ALA A 67 9.38 -12.84 11.69
C ALA A 67 10.91 -12.72 11.62
N LEU A 68 11.60 -13.84 11.32
CA LEU A 68 13.05 -13.85 11.14
C LEU A 68 13.45 -13.07 9.88
N THR A 69 12.72 -13.22 8.78
CA THR A 69 12.96 -12.51 7.51
C THR A 69 12.69 -11.01 7.65
N ALA A 70 11.63 -10.62 8.38
CA ALA A 70 11.35 -9.22 8.70
C ALA A 70 12.46 -8.61 9.58
N ARG A 71 12.96 -9.36 10.57
CA ARG A 71 14.08 -8.94 11.42
C ARG A 71 15.40 -8.83 10.65
N MET A 72 15.62 -9.70 9.66
CA MET A 72 16.76 -9.59 8.74
C MET A 72 16.63 -8.40 7.79
N ARG A 73 15.43 -8.08 7.26
CA ARG A 73 15.22 -6.85 6.47
C ARG A 73 15.50 -5.58 7.28
N GLY A 74 15.05 -5.54 8.54
CA GLY A 74 15.38 -4.44 9.46
C GLY A 74 16.88 -4.35 9.75
N ALA A 75 17.57 -5.48 9.90
CA ALA A 75 19.02 -5.52 10.10
C ALA A 75 19.84 -5.20 8.83
N LEU A 76 19.26 -5.37 7.63
CA LEU A 76 19.86 -5.03 6.33
C LEU A 76 19.61 -3.57 5.91
N GLY A 77 19.11 -2.71 6.81
CA GLY A 77 18.97 -1.27 6.58
C GLY A 77 17.87 -0.87 5.60
N ARG A 78 16.94 -1.77 5.26
CA ARG A 78 15.78 -1.41 4.42
C ARG A 78 14.68 -0.74 5.25
N GLY A 79 14.95 0.51 5.67
CA GLY A 79 14.01 1.57 6.07
C GLY A 79 13.03 1.28 7.23
N PRO A 80 12.52 2.31 7.93
CA PRO A 80 11.47 2.16 8.93
C PRO A 80 10.18 1.56 8.33
N ASP A 81 9.34 0.97 9.19
CA ASP A 81 7.97 0.53 8.86
C ASP A 81 7.20 1.75 8.30
N ARG A 82 7.11 1.85 6.98
CA ARG A 82 6.49 2.97 6.27
C ARG A 82 4.98 2.79 6.28
N PRO A 83 4.17 3.82 6.62
CA PRO A 83 2.73 3.73 6.46
C PRO A 83 2.43 3.37 5.00
N LEU A 84 1.58 2.36 4.80
CA LEU A 84 1.27 1.82 3.48
C LEU A 84 0.62 2.86 2.56
N THR A 85 0.01 3.89 3.14
CA THR A 85 -0.62 5.02 2.44
C THR A 85 -0.48 6.28 3.29
N GLY A 86 0.53 7.10 3.02
CA GLY A 86 0.57 8.47 3.51
C GLY A 86 -0.55 9.32 2.90
N SER A 87 -0.61 10.59 3.29
CA SER A 87 -1.58 11.58 2.82
C SER A 87 -0.95 12.97 2.89
N ILE A 88 -1.29 13.84 1.94
CA ILE A 88 -0.97 15.28 2.01
C ILE A 88 -1.93 16.02 2.94
N ALA A 89 -3.10 15.43 3.21
CA ALA A 89 -4.00 15.93 4.24
C ALA A 89 -3.42 15.65 5.64
N PRO A 90 -3.46 16.64 6.54
CA PRO A 90 -3.07 16.44 7.93
C PRO A 90 -3.95 15.38 8.60
N ASP A 91 -3.40 14.66 9.57
CA ASP A 91 -4.10 13.59 10.30
C ASP A 91 -5.17 14.14 11.28
N ASP A 92 -5.36 15.47 11.38
CA ASP A 92 -6.33 16.12 12.26
C ASP A 92 -7.78 16.15 11.71
N THR A 93 -8.13 15.14 10.90
CA THR A 93 -9.49 14.98 10.39
C THR A 93 -10.44 14.55 11.51
N ASP A 94 -11.16 15.52 12.06
CA ASP A 94 -12.34 15.29 12.91
C ASP A 94 -13.46 14.60 12.09
N ASP A 95 -14.24 13.69 12.68
CA ASP A 95 -15.30 12.94 11.99
C ASP A 95 -16.32 13.88 11.32
N ASP A 96 -16.61 15.02 11.98
CA ASP A 96 -17.47 16.06 11.42
C ASP A 96 -16.91 16.66 10.11
N LEU A 97 -15.59 16.64 9.90
CA LEU A 97 -14.95 17.08 8.66
C LEU A 97 -15.23 16.09 7.52
N GLY A 98 -15.23 14.79 7.81
CA GLY A 98 -15.53 13.74 6.84
C GLY A 98 -16.95 13.86 6.30
N GLU A 99 -17.94 13.98 7.19
CA GLU A 99 -19.36 14.08 6.83
C GLU A 99 -19.67 15.35 6.02
N ARG A 100 -19.13 16.50 6.44
CA ARG A 100 -19.25 17.76 5.69
C ARG A 100 -18.64 17.67 4.29
N THR A 101 -17.48 17.02 4.19
CA THR A 101 -16.78 16.82 2.92
C THR A 101 -17.62 15.96 1.98
N LEU A 102 -18.14 14.84 2.46
CA LEU A 102 -19.01 13.95 1.68
C LEU A 102 -20.26 14.69 1.20
N THR A 103 -20.94 15.40 2.11
CA THR A 103 -22.13 16.19 1.79
C THR A 103 -21.85 17.21 0.68
N THR A 104 -20.74 17.95 0.81
CA THR A 104 -20.33 18.95 -0.19
C THR A 104 -20.06 18.32 -1.56
N LEU A 105 -19.40 17.16 -1.61
CA LEU A 105 -19.10 16.48 -2.87
C LEU A 105 -20.37 15.94 -3.55
N LEU A 106 -21.36 15.49 -2.77
CA LEU A 106 -22.66 15.06 -3.27
C LEU A 106 -23.48 16.24 -3.80
N GLU A 107 -23.55 17.35 -3.05
CA GLU A 107 -24.27 18.57 -3.46
C GLU A 107 -23.66 19.21 -4.70
N ALA A 108 -22.33 19.20 -4.82
CA ALA A 108 -21.63 19.69 -5.98
C ALA A 108 -21.70 18.73 -7.19
N GLY A 109 -22.22 17.52 -7.00
CA GLY A 109 -22.32 16.50 -8.04
C GLY A 109 -20.98 15.92 -8.47
N VAL A 110 -19.90 16.11 -7.70
CA VAL A 110 -18.59 15.49 -7.93
C VAL A 110 -18.66 13.97 -7.73
N ILE A 111 -19.47 13.55 -6.75
CA ILE A 111 -19.81 12.16 -6.51
C ILE A 111 -21.33 12.02 -6.63
N ARG A 112 -21.79 10.96 -7.27
CA ARG A 112 -23.21 10.67 -7.49
C ARG A 112 -23.57 9.27 -6.96
N PRO A 113 -24.66 9.11 -6.21
CA PRO A 113 -25.14 7.80 -5.80
C PRO A 113 -25.80 7.07 -6.99
N GLU A 114 -25.45 5.81 -7.19
CA GLU A 114 -26.08 4.88 -8.11
C GLU A 114 -26.38 3.56 -7.37
N GLY A 115 -27.62 3.41 -6.91
CA GLY A 115 -28.00 2.31 -6.02
C GLY A 115 -27.29 2.41 -4.67
N GLU A 116 -26.56 1.36 -4.29
CA GLU A 116 -25.76 1.31 -3.05
C GLU A 116 -24.32 1.78 -3.24
N ARG A 117 -23.95 2.25 -4.43
CA ARG A 117 -22.58 2.65 -4.77
C ARG A 117 -22.47 4.13 -5.05
N LEU A 118 -21.32 4.69 -4.73
CA LEU A 118 -20.94 6.04 -5.13
C LEU A 118 -20.13 5.95 -6.43
N HIS A 119 -20.40 6.87 -7.34
CA HIS A 119 -19.72 6.98 -8.63
C HIS A 119 -19.15 8.39 -8.76
N LEU A 120 -17.94 8.48 -9.28
CA LEU A 120 -17.34 9.77 -9.59
C LEU A 120 -18.01 10.34 -10.85
N ASP A 121 -18.26 11.64 -10.86
CA ASP A 121 -18.71 12.33 -12.06
C ASP A 121 -17.70 12.19 -13.21
N GLU A 122 -18.18 11.93 -14.42
CA GLU A 122 -17.33 11.68 -15.58
C GLU A 122 -16.46 12.89 -15.93
N ARG A 123 -17.03 14.10 -15.90
CA ARG A 123 -16.29 15.31 -16.26
C ARG A 123 -15.24 15.64 -15.21
N PHE A 124 -15.60 15.54 -13.93
CA PHE A 124 -14.63 15.70 -12.85
C PHE A 124 -13.51 14.65 -12.95
N GLY A 125 -13.86 13.40 -13.21
CA GLY A 125 -12.90 12.30 -13.35
C GLY A 125 -11.93 12.51 -14.50
N ASP A 126 -12.39 13.03 -15.64
CA ASP A 126 -11.54 13.33 -16.79
C ASP A 126 -10.61 14.52 -16.51
N ASP A 127 -11.11 15.60 -15.91
CA ASP A 127 -10.29 16.76 -15.54
C ASP A 127 -9.23 16.37 -14.49
N TRP A 128 -9.62 15.57 -13.49
CA TRP A 128 -8.71 15.07 -12.47
C TRP A 128 -7.62 14.17 -13.08
N ARG A 129 -7.98 13.29 -14.02
CA ARG A 129 -7.01 12.47 -14.76
C ARG A 129 -6.05 13.30 -15.59
N GLY A 130 -6.55 14.33 -16.27
CA GLY A 130 -5.74 15.28 -17.03
C GLY A 130 -4.73 16.03 -16.14
N GLU A 131 -5.16 16.42 -14.94
CA GLU A 131 -4.27 17.10 -13.98
C GLU A 131 -3.21 16.14 -13.42
N MET A 132 -3.56 14.88 -13.13
CA MET A 132 -2.57 13.85 -12.76
C MET A 132 -1.54 13.65 -13.88
N GLU A 133 -1.98 13.64 -15.14
CA GLU A 133 -1.10 13.54 -16.30
C GLU A 133 -0.14 14.74 -16.43
N ARG A 134 -0.65 15.95 -16.19
CA ARG A 134 0.19 17.15 -16.15
C ARG A 134 1.23 17.06 -15.04
N LEU A 135 0.84 16.68 -13.82
CA LEU A 135 1.75 16.60 -12.68
C LEU A 135 2.82 15.50 -12.83
N ARG A 136 2.47 14.31 -13.35
CA ARG A 136 3.44 13.21 -13.51
C ARG A 136 4.56 13.53 -14.51
N THR A 137 4.29 14.43 -15.47
CA THR A 137 5.25 14.86 -16.51
C THR A 137 6.10 16.05 -16.09
N LEU A 138 5.79 16.69 -14.95
CA LEU A 138 6.60 17.79 -14.43
C LEU A 138 8.00 17.31 -13.98
N PRO A 139 9.03 18.15 -14.13
CA PRO A 139 10.30 17.96 -13.43
C PRO A 139 10.09 17.92 -11.91
N THR A 140 10.93 17.16 -11.20
CA THR A 140 10.86 16.95 -9.75
C THR A 140 10.69 18.25 -8.96
N GLY A 141 11.48 19.29 -9.26
CA GLY A 141 11.38 20.58 -8.56
C GLY A 141 10.02 21.26 -8.74
N ARG A 142 9.38 21.14 -9.92
CA ARG A 142 8.05 21.70 -10.18
C ARG A 142 6.95 20.90 -9.51
N LEU A 143 7.14 19.60 -9.30
CA LEU A 143 6.24 18.79 -8.49
C LEU A 143 6.32 19.21 -7.02
N ILE A 144 7.52 19.42 -6.47
CA ILE A 144 7.72 19.94 -5.10
C ILE A 144 7.01 21.29 -4.93
N GLU A 145 7.20 22.22 -5.87
CA GLU A 145 6.52 23.52 -5.85
C GLU A 145 4.99 23.38 -5.89
N ALA A 146 4.46 22.49 -6.74
CA ALA A 146 3.02 22.24 -6.82
C ALA A 146 2.47 21.63 -5.52
N THR A 147 3.20 20.70 -4.91
CA THR A 147 2.82 20.10 -3.62
C THR A 147 2.85 21.13 -2.50
N ALA A 148 3.90 21.95 -2.41
CA ALA A 148 4.01 23.00 -1.39
C ALA A 148 2.89 24.04 -1.53
N ALA A 149 2.51 24.38 -2.76
CA ALA A 149 1.37 25.27 -3.02
C ALA A 149 0.03 24.65 -2.58
N ALA A 150 -0.12 23.32 -2.73
CA ALA A 150 -1.32 22.59 -2.37
C ALA A 150 -1.44 22.31 -0.87
N THR A 151 -0.35 22.14 -0.11
CA THR A 151 -0.45 21.82 1.32
C THR A 151 -0.44 23.06 2.22
N ARG A 152 0.12 24.18 1.73
CA ARG A 152 0.35 25.45 2.45
C ARG A 152 1.15 25.28 3.74
N GLU A 153 2.14 26.16 3.96
CA GLU A 153 2.90 26.23 5.22
C GLU A 153 3.63 24.94 5.63
N THR A 154 3.84 24.04 4.66
CA THR A 154 4.50 22.75 4.84
C THR A 154 5.79 22.76 4.02
N GLU A 155 6.91 22.41 4.64
CA GLU A 155 8.15 22.16 3.91
C GLU A 155 8.02 20.85 3.13
N VAL A 156 8.43 20.87 1.86
CA VAL A 156 8.30 19.71 0.96
C VAL A 156 9.66 19.31 0.46
N GLU A 157 10.06 18.09 0.78
CA GLU A 157 11.27 17.45 0.29
C GLU A 157 10.93 16.20 -0.51
N LEU A 158 11.69 15.93 -1.57
CA LEU A 158 11.61 14.65 -2.27
C LEU A 158 12.84 13.81 -1.96
N LEU A 159 12.63 12.69 -1.29
CA LEU A 159 13.67 11.73 -0.99
C LEU A 159 13.80 10.73 -2.14
N ASP A 160 14.98 10.75 -2.76
CA ASP A 160 15.36 9.76 -3.76
C ASP A 160 15.73 8.45 -3.06
N ALA A 161 14.87 7.45 -3.22
CA ALA A 161 15.02 6.11 -2.68
C ALA A 161 14.56 5.11 -3.75
N ASP A 162 14.67 3.80 -3.48
CA ASP A 162 14.14 2.75 -4.37
C ASP A 162 12.69 3.03 -4.83
N ARG A 163 11.91 3.73 -3.99
CA ARG A 163 10.65 4.39 -4.35
C ARG A 163 10.68 5.85 -3.88
N PRO A 164 10.50 6.84 -4.77
CA PRO A 164 10.48 8.25 -4.41
C PRO A 164 9.37 8.58 -3.41
N LEU A 165 9.74 9.28 -2.34
CA LEU A 165 8.82 9.76 -1.31
C LEU A 165 8.84 11.28 -1.26
N VAL A 166 7.67 11.84 -1.00
CA VAL A 166 7.47 13.24 -0.69
C VAL A 166 7.29 13.34 0.82
N VAL A 167 8.22 14.03 1.47
CA VAL A 167 8.19 14.32 2.89
C VAL A 167 7.58 15.70 3.07
N LEU A 168 6.58 15.75 3.93
CA LEU A 168 5.83 16.95 4.26
C LEU A 168 6.08 17.24 5.73
N THR A 169 6.76 18.35 6.02
CA THR A 169 7.04 18.78 7.39
C THR A 169 6.18 19.98 7.73
N GLY A 170 5.19 19.78 8.60
CA GLY A 170 4.28 20.82 9.06
C GLY A 170 4.96 21.83 10.00
N PRO A 171 4.32 22.98 10.25
CA PRO A 171 4.90 24.06 11.06
C PRO A 171 5.17 23.66 12.51
N ASP A 172 4.42 22.70 13.04
CA ASP A 172 4.58 22.15 14.39
C ASP A 172 5.63 21.01 14.46
N GLY A 173 6.32 20.73 13.34
CA GLY A 173 7.34 19.68 13.24
C GLY A 173 6.80 18.27 13.01
N GLY A 174 5.51 18.11 12.72
CA GLY A 174 4.93 16.83 12.29
C GLY A 174 5.36 16.46 10.87
N GLU A 175 5.73 15.20 10.63
CA GLU A 175 6.15 14.70 9.33
C GLU A 175 5.15 13.72 8.72
N ALA A 176 4.72 13.97 7.49
CA ALA A 176 3.96 13.01 6.67
C ALA A 176 4.81 12.49 5.51
N TRP A 177 4.83 11.17 5.36
CA TRP A 177 5.62 10.46 4.36
C TRP A 177 4.69 9.91 3.29
N VAL A 178 4.67 10.56 2.12
CA VAL A 178 3.69 10.31 1.07
C VAL A 178 4.39 9.76 -0.17
N SER A 179 3.83 8.74 -0.81
CA SER A 179 4.42 8.25 -2.06
C SER A 179 4.08 9.17 -3.22
N ARG A 180 5.00 9.28 -4.18
CA ARG A 180 4.82 10.10 -5.39
C ARG A 180 3.45 9.92 -6.10
N PRO A 181 2.95 8.70 -6.37
CA PRO A 181 1.61 8.52 -6.97
C PRO A 181 0.47 9.05 -6.09
N VAL A 182 0.56 8.91 -4.77
CA VAL A 182 -0.44 9.47 -3.85
C VAL A 182 -0.37 10.99 -3.86
N THR A 183 0.82 11.58 -3.80
CA THR A 183 1.00 13.04 -3.90
C THR A 183 0.40 13.59 -5.19
N ILE A 184 0.67 12.93 -6.33
CA ILE A 184 0.10 13.36 -7.62
C ILE A 184 -1.42 13.27 -7.63
N ALA A 185 -1.99 12.17 -7.12
CA ALA A 185 -3.44 12.01 -7.04
C ALA A 185 -4.10 13.10 -6.19
N GLU A 186 -3.54 13.36 -5.01
CA GLU A 186 -4.15 14.30 -4.05
C GLU A 186 -3.94 15.77 -4.45
N VAL A 187 -2.76 16.13 -4.95
CA VAL A 187 -2.50 17.49 -5.48
C VAL A 187 -3.38 17.76 -6.70
N ALA A 188 -3.55 16.77 -7.59
CA ALA A 188 -4.47 16.90 -8.72
C ALA A 188 -5.92 17.05 -8.27
N ALA A 189 -6.34 16.32 -7.24
CA ALA A 189 -7.69 16.40 -6.70
C ALA A 189 -7.95 17.79 -6.07
N GLU A 190 -7.01 18.33 -5.30
CA GLU A 190 -7.13 19.67 -4.70
C GLU A 190 -7.33 20.75 -5.77
N GLY A 191 -6.49 20.75 -6.81
CA GLY A 191 -6.59 21.72 -7.91
C GLY A 191 -7.86 21.57 -8.74
N THR A 192 -8.30 20.33 -8.98
CA THR A 192 -9.53 20.05 -9.72
C THR A 192 -10.76 20.49 -8.92
N LEU A 193 -10.80 20.18 -7.61
CA LEU A 193 -11.86 20.63 -6.70
C LEU A 193 -11.89 22.15 -6.58
N ALA A 194 -10.75 22.84 -6.59
CA ALA A 194 -10.70 24.30 -6.55
C ALA A 194 -11.41 24.93 -7.78
N THR A 195 -11.43 24.22 -8.90
CA THR A 195 -12.09 24.66 -10.14
C THR A 195 -13.57 24.28 -10.17
N HIS A 196 -13.90 23.04 -9.81
CA HIS A 196 -15.27 22.51 -9.86
C HIS A 196 -16.15 22.97 -8.70
N VAL A 197 -15.55 23.18 -7.52
CA VAL A 197 -16.25 23.53 -6.28
C VAL A 197 -15.54 24.71 -5.59
N PRO A 198 -15.57 25.92 -6.19
CA PRO A 198 -14.81 27.07 -5.69
C PRO A 198 -15.26 27.55 -4.30
N THR A 199 -16.47 27.17 -3.87
CA THR A 199 -17.00 27.45 -2.53
C THR A 199 -16.40 26.55 -1.45
N MET A 200 -15.80 25.42 -1.80
CA MET A 200 -15.20 24.48 -0.86
C MET A 200 -13.91 25.07 -0.28
N SER A 201 -13.77 25.02 1.05
CA SER A 201 -12.57 25.54 1.70
C SER A 201 -11.34 24.72 1.32
N HIS A 202 -10.15 25.32 1.39
CA HIS A 202 -8.90 24.62 1.08
C HIS A 202 -8.67 23.39 1.95
N ARG A 203 -8.97 23.49 3.26
CA ARG A 203 -8.86 22.39 4.21
C ARG A 203 -9.77 21.22 3.80
N ASP A 204 -11.02 21.52 3.43
CA ASP A 204 -11.97 20.50 2.99
C ASP A 204 -11.55 19.87 1.67
N ARG A 205 -10.98 20.64 0.73
CA ARG A 205 -10.46 20.09 -0.54
C ARG A 205 -9.33 19.10 -0.32
N ILE A 206 -8.42 19.40 0.60
CA ILE A 206 -7.31 18.52 0.95
C ILE A 206 -7.83 17.24 1.65
N ALA A 207 -8.80 17.36 2.56
CA ALA A 207 -9.47 16.19 3.15
C ALA A 207 -10.21 15.35 2.10
N ALA A 208 -10.93 16.00 1.17
CA ALA A 208 -11.61 15.37 0.06
C ALA A 208 -10.66 14.63 -0.88
N ALA A 209 -9.49 15.21 -1.15
CA ALA A 209 -8.47 14.62 -2.02
C ALA A 209 -8.06 13.22 -1.53
N ARG A 210 -7.91 13.04 -0.21
CA ARG A 210 -7.65 11.73 0.40
C ARG A 210 -8.77 10.73 0.12
N ALA A 211 -10.04 11.13 0.30
CA ALA A 211 -11.20 10.27 0.07
C ALA A 211 -11.39 9.93 -1.42
N LEU A 212 -11.12 10.88 -2.32
CA LEU A 212 -11.25 10.72 -3.76
C LEU A 212 -10.34 9.61 -4.32
N ARG A 213 -9.23 9.29 -3.64
CA ARG A 213 -8.34 8.18 -4.04
C ARG A 213 -9.05 6.82 -4.12
N SER A 214 -10.14 6.63 -3.39
CA SER A 214 -10.97 5.42 -3.48
C SER A 214 -11.58 5.20 -4.88
N PHE A 215 -11.70 6.26 -5.69
CA PHE A 215 -12.25 6.23 -7.05
C PHE A 215 -11.17 6.10 -8.14
N LEU A 216 -9.90 5.94 -7.80
CA LEU A 216 -8.83 5.78 -8.79
C LEU A 216 -9.00 4.49 -9.59
N ASP A 217 -9.35 4.61 -10.86
CA ASP A 217 -9.46 3.49 -11.81
C ASP A 217 -8.09 3.08 -12.38
N ARG A 218 -7.14 4.01 -12.41
CA ARG A 218 -5.80 3.85 -12.98
C ARG A 218 -4.74 4.46 -12.07
N CYS A 219 -3.55 3.89 -12.13
CA CYS A 219 -2.39 4.39 -11.40
C CYS A 219 -2.01 5.80 -11.89
N PRO A 220 -1.85 6.78 -10.98
CA PRO A 220 -1.46 8.16 -11.32
C PRO A 220 -0.09 8.30 -12.03
N ILE A 221 0.72 7.24 -12.03
CA ILE A 221 2.05 7.21 -12.65
C ILE A 221 2.03 6.39 -13.94
N CYS A 222 1.74 5.10 -13.84
CA CYS A 222 1.90 4.14 -14.93
C CYS A 222 0.61 3.79 -15.68
N GLU A 223 -0.52 4.40 -15.31
CA GLU A 223 -1.85 4.24 -15.94
C GLU A 223 -2.41 2.81 -16.01
N THR A 224 -1.71 1.86 -15.40
CA THR A 224 -2.22 0.50 -15.21
C THR A 224 -3.48 0.57 -14.36
N ARG A 225 -4.48 -0.23 -14.71
CA ARG A 225 -5.71 -0.36 -13.95
C ARG A 225 -5.39 -0.76 -12.51
N THR A 226 -6.03 -0.09 -11.56
CA THR A 226 -5.91 -0.41 -10.14
C THR A 226 -6.70 -1.67 -9.81
N GLU A 227 -6.27 -2.35 -8.75
CA GLU A 227 -6.91 -3.57 -8.26
C GLU A 227 -7.15 -3.45 -6.76
N GLU A 228 -8.34 -3.86 -6.35
CA GLU A 228 -8.66 -4.05 -4.93
C GLU A 228 -8.12 -5.40 -4.47
N VAL A 229 -7.17 -5.37 -3.55
CA VAL A 229 -6.57 -6.57 -2.97
C VAL A 229 -6.80 -6.59 -1.47
N LYS A 230 -7.17 -7.77 -0.95
CA LYS A 230 -7.09 -8.00 0.49
C LYS A 230 -5.64 -8.31 0.84
N PRO A 231 -5.00 -7.58 1.77
CA PRO A 231 -3.61 -7.83 2.13
C PRO A 231 -3.47 -9.26 2.66
N ASN A 232 -2.72 -10.08 1.92
CA ASN A 232 -2.48 -11.46 2.30
C ASN A 232 -1.51 -11.54 3.48
N ARG A 233 -1.80 -12.43 4.44
CA ARG A 233 -1.03 -12.66 5.69
C ARG A 233 0.39 -13.23 5.50
N CYS A 234 1.01 -13.12 4.33
CA CYS A 234 2.24 -13.84 4.04
C CYS A 234 3.47 -12.95 3.78
N CYS A 235 4.43 -13.05 4.71
CA CYS A 235 5.88 -12.76 4.59
C CYS A 235 6.31 -11.45 3.90
N GLY A 236 5.71 -10.33 4.29
CA GLY A 236 6.07 -9.01 3.76
C GLY A 236 5.04 -7.93 4.06
N GLY A 237 3.78 -8.33 4.24
CA GLY A 237 2.71 -7.44 4.71
C GLY A 237 2.67 -7.38 6.22
N VAL A 238 2.81 -6.15 6.71
CA VAL A 238 2.27 -5.53 7.94
C VAL A 238 2.27 -6.31 9.27
N ARG A 239 2.76 -5.64 10.31
CA ARG A 239 2.98 -6.22 11.64
C ARG A 239 1.72 -6.21 12.53
N ASP A 240 0.77 -5.32 12.29
CA ASP A 240 -0.40 -5.14 13.14
C ASP A 240 -1.62 -5.92 12.62
N PRO A 241 -2.35 -6.67 13.46
CA PRO A 241 -3.67 -7.20 13.10
C PRO A 241 -4.66 -6.17 12.57
N ALA A 242 -4.61 -4.91 13.03
CA ALA A 242 -5.42 -3.81 12.51
C ALA A 242 -4.96 -3.35 11.11
N ASP A 243 -3.70 -3.61 10.75
CA ASP A 243 -3.17 -3.36 9.42
C ASP A 243 -3.49 -4.47 8.40
N LEU A 244 -4.00 -5.61 8.88
CA LEU A 244 -4.40 -6.78 8.09
C LEU A 244 -5.89 -6.79 7.74
N SER A 245 -6.64 -5.81 8.24
CA SER A 245 -8.04 -5.61 7.94
C SER A 245 -8.16 -4.51 6.87
N GLY A 246 -9.20 -4.57 6.05
CA GLY A 246 -9.44 -3.63 4.97
C GLY A 246 -9.05 -4.16 3.60
N THR A 247 -9.81 -3.75 2.59
CA THR A 247 -9.38 -3.84 1.19
C THR A 247 -8.36 -2.73 0.92
N VAL A 248 -7.36 -2.98 0.10
CA VAL A 248 -6.39 -1.96 -0.34
C VAL A 248 -6.48 -1.82 -1.85
N LEU A 249 -6.61 -0.60 -2.34
CA LEU A 249 -6.49 -0.29 -3.75
C LEU A 249 -5.00 -0.19 -4.10
N VAL A 250 -4.53 -1.04 -5.00
CA VAL A 250 -3.12 -1.11 -5.40
C VAL A 250 -2.94 -0.96 -6.90
N CYS A 251 -1.75 -0.55 -7.32
CA CYS A 251 -1.30 -0.72 -8.69
C CYS A 251 -0.46 -2.02 -8.80
N PRO A 252 -0.84 -3.00 -9.64
CA PRO A 252 -0.11 -4.26 -9.75
C PRO A 252 1.24 -4.12 -10.46
N THR A 253 1.42 -3.09 -11.29
CA THR A 253 2.66 -2.87 -12.06
C THR A 253 3.76 -2.24 -11.22
N CYS A 254 3.47 -1.12 -10.53
CA CYS A 254 4.46 -0.44 -9.68
C CYS A 254 4.41 -0.88 -8.21
N ASN A 255 3.49 -1.79 -7.87
CA ASN A 255 3.32 -2.34 -6.53
C ASN A 255 3.15 -1.25 -5.45
N GLU A 256 2.35 -0.25 -5.77
CA GLU A 256 2.02 0.86 -4.89
C GLU A 256 0.63 0.68 -4.28
N ALA A 257 0.50 0.92 -2.98
CA ALA A 257 -0.79 1.08 -2.32
C ALA A 257 -1.27 2.51 -2.46
N LEU A 258 -2.45 2.68 -3.06
CA LEU A 258 -3.02 3.98 -3.41
C LEU A 258 -4.11 4.41 -2.44
N TYR A 259 -4.85 3.48 -1.85
CA TYR A 259 -5.89 3.77 -0.87
C TYR A 259 -6.17 2.54 0.00
N ARG A 260 -6.50 2.75 1.27
CA ARG A 260 -6.98 1.68 2.17
C ARG A 260 -8.43 2.00 2.50
N PHE A 261 -9.29 1.00 2.32
CA PHE A 261 -10.68 1.06 2.75
C PHE A 261 -10.77 0.67 4.21
N ASP A 262 -11.51 1.44 5.00
CA ASP A 262 -11.81 1.10 6.39
C ASP A 262 -12.74 -0.13 6.43
N ASP A 263 -12.53 -1.03 7.39
CA ASP A 263 -13.52 -2.08 7.66
C ASP A 263 -14.67 -1.46 8.45
N GLY A 264 -15.84 -1.41 7.82
CA GLY A 264 -17.09 -1.12 8.53
C GLY A 264 -17.44 -2.16 9.58
#